data_AF-A0A959JLI7-F1
#
_entry.id   AF-A0A959JLI7-F1
#
_cell.length_a   1.000
_cell.length_b   1.000
_cell.length_c   1.000
_cell.angle_alpha   90.00
_cell.angle_beta   90.00
_cell.angle_gamma   90.00
#
_symmetry.space_group_name_H-M   'P 1'
#
loop_
_entity.id
_entity.type
_entity.pdbx_description
1 polymer ?
#
loop_
_entity_poly.entity_id
_entity_poly.type
_entity_poly.pdbx_seq_one_letter_code
_entity_poly.pdbx_strand_id
1 'polypeptide(L)' 'WISAASFQETTKVLSTAAIAAKKDSLAGLKENVIVGKNIPAGTGLRNFKLLEVESENPYNVM' A
#
# COMPACT_ATOMS: atom_id res chain seq x y z
N TRP A 1 -3.79 -12.15 -4.05
CA TRP A 1 -3.80 -12.79 -5.38
C TRP A 1 -3.42 -11.81 -6.48
N ILE A 2 -3.67 -10.50 -6.33
CA ILE A 2 -3.29 -9.47 -7.30
C ILE A 2 -1.78 -9.52 -7.58
N SER A 3 -0.96 -9.56 -6.52
CA SER A 3 0.50 -9.68 -6.68
C SER A 3 0.95 -11.02 -7.28
N ALA A 4 0.17 -12.10 -7.15
CA ALA A 4 0.51 -13.39 -7.75
C ALA A 4 0.20 -13.38 -9.25
N ALA A 5 -0.91 -12.76 -9.65
CA ALA A 5 -1.33 -12.66 -11.05
C ALA A 5 -0.35 -11.84 -11.91
N SER A 6 0.43 -10.93 -11.28
CA SER A 6 1.41 -10.10 -11.98
C SER A 6 2.76 -10.78 -12.24
N PHE A 7 3.00 -11.98 -11.68
CA PHE A 7 4.31 -12.66 -11.79
C PHE A 7 4.21 -14.14 -12.15
N GLN A 8 3.09 -14.79 -11.79
CA GLN A 8 2.77 -16.17 -12.14
C GLN A 8 1.75 -16.18 -13.29
N GLU A 9 1.45 -17.36 -13.85
CA GLU A 9 0.47 -17.55 -14.93
C GLU A 9 -0.86 -16.81 -14.66
N THR A 10 -1.02 -15.64 -15.28
CA THR A 10 -2.05 -14.66 -14.93
C THR A 10 -3.46 -15.24 -15.04
N THR A 11 -3.77 -15.94 -16.14
CA THR A 11 -5.09 -16.56 -16.38
C THR A 11 -5.45 -17.57 -15.29
N LYS A 12 -4.51 -18.43 -14.90
CA LYS A 12 -4.73 -19.45 -13.87
C LYS A 12 -4.98 -18.82 -12.50
N VAL A 13 -4.19 -17.81 -12.14
CA VAL A 13 -4.32 -17.11 -10.85
C VAL A 13 -5.65 -16.36 -10.78
N LEU A 14 -6.05 -15.65 -11.84
CA LEU A 14 -7.31 -14.91 -11.89
C LEU A 14 -8.52 -15.85 -11.84
N SER A 15 -8.53 -16.92 -12.63
CA SER A 15 -9.64 -17.90 -12.61
C SER A 15 -9.81 -18.53 -11.23
N THR A 16 -8.73 -18.95 -10.59
CA THR A 16 -8.80 -19.56 -9.25
C THR A 16 -9.29 -18.56 -8.21
N ALA A 17 -8.84 -17.31 -8.27
CA ALA A 17 -9.29 -16.26 -7.35
C ALA A 17 -10.78 -15.91 -7.55
N ALA A 18 -11.25 -15.87 -8.80
CA ALA A 18 -12.65 -15.58 -9.13
C ALA A 18 -13.58 -16.70 -8.65
N ILE A 19 -13.23 -17.97 -8.91
CA ILE A 19 -14.02 -19.14 -8.46
C ILE A 19 -14.11 -19.17 -6.93
N ALA A 20 -13.02 -18.87 -6.22
CA ALA A 20 -12.97 -18.85 -4.76
C ALA A 20 -13.55 -17.55 -4.15
N ALA A 21 -14.08 -16.62 -4.95
CA ALA A 21 -14.51 -15.28 -4.53
C ALA A 21 -13.47 -14.57 -3.64
N LYS A 22 -12.18 -14.76 -3.94
CA LYS A 22 -11.08 -14.35 -3.08
C LYS A 22 -10.92 -12.82 -3.14
N LYS A 23 -10.89 -12.17 -1.97
CA LYS A 23 -10.57 -10.74 -1.85
C LYS A 23 -9.08 -10.56 -1.58
N ASP A 24 -8.51 -9.52 -2.17
CA ASP A 24 -7.14 -9.09 -1.90
C ASP A 24 -7.19 -7.90 -0.94
N SER A 25 -6.45 -7.98 0.17
CA SER A 25 -6.47 -6.96 1.22
C SER A 25 -5.47 -5.83 0.99
N LEU A 26 -4.67 -5.87 -0.08
CA LEU A 26 -3.66 -4.85 -0.41
C LEU A 26 -2.70 -4.60 0.76
N ALA A 27 -2.24 -5.67 1.42
CA ALA A 27 -1.32 -5.58 2.55
C ALA A 27 0.14 -5.54 2.10
N GLY A 28 0.44 -6.01 0.88
CA GLY A 28 1.80 -6.11 0.35
C GLY A 28 2.23 -4.89 -0.48
N LEU A 29 3.52 -4.77 -0.74
CA LEU A 29 4.06 -3.69 -1.58
C LEU A 29 3.57 -3.78 -3.02
N LYS A 30 3.74 -4.95 -3.67
CA LYS A 30 3.39 -5.15 -5.09
C LYS A 30 1.92 -4.86 -5.38
N GLU A 31 1.04 -5.29 -4.49
CA GLU A 31 -0.40 -5.09 -4.61
C GLU A 31 -0.75 -3.59 -4.63
N ASN A 32 -0.18 -2.81 -3.69
CA ASN A 32 -0.39 -1.36 -3.63
C ASN A 32 0.23 -0.63 -4.83
N VAL A 33 1.40 -1.08 -5.31
CA VAL A 33 2.02 -0.52 -6.53
C VAL A 33 1.13 -0.72 -7.75
N ILE A 34 0.63 -1.95 -7.97
CA ILE A 34 -0.22 -2.28 -9.12
C ILE A 34 -1.51 -1.46 -9.12
N VAL A 35 -2.09 -1.23 -7.93
CA VAL A 35 -3.33 -0.46 -7.77
C VAL A 35 -3.09 1.05 -7.80
N GLY A 36 -1.85 1.52 -7.62
CA GLY A 36 -1.51 2.95 -7.60
C GLY A 36 -1.76 3.63 -6.26
N LYS A 37 -1.73 2.88 -5.14
CA LYS A 37 -1.82 3.41 -3.76
C LYS A 37 -0.44 3.54 -3.13
N ASN A 38 -0.27 4.45 -2.17
CA ASN A 38 0.94 4.51 -1.34
C ASN A 38 1.27 3.13 -0.77
N ILE A 39 2.51 2.68 -1.00
CA ILE A 39 2.99 1.41 -0.48
C ILE A 39 3.08 1.44 1.04
N PRO A 40 2.90 0.30 1.73
CA PRO A 40 3.03 0.19 3.18
C PRO A 40 4.51 0.14 3.61
N ALA A 41 5.31 1.11 3.17
CA ALA A 41 6.73 1.23 3.50
C ALA A 41 7.15 2.72 3.46
N GLY A 42 8.21 3.06 4.20
CA GLY A 42 8.70 4.44 4.30
C GLY A 42 7.62 5.41 4.79
N THR A 43 7.46 6.53 4.09
CA THR A 43 6.43 7.56 4.39
C THR A 43 4.99 7.06 4.21
N GLY A 44 4.79 5.93 3.53
CA GLY A 44 3.48 5.30 3.39
C GLY A 44 3.04 4.48 4.61
N LEU A 45 3.89 4.32 5.63
CA LEU A 45 3.50 3.69 6.89
C LEU A 45 2.55 4.59 7.68
N ARG A 46 1.59 3.98 8.38
CA ARG A 46 0.59 4.69 9.20
C ARG A 46 1.20 5.67 10.20
N ASN A 47 2.33 5.32 10.79
CA ASN A 47 3.00 6.14 11.81
C ASN A 47 3.48 7.48 11.24
N PHE A 48 3.93 7.52 9.97
CA PHE A 48 4.34 8.75 9.31
C PHE A 48 3.18 9.56 8.77
N LYS A 49 1.99 8.97 8.64
CA LYS A 49 0.81 9.64 8.09
C LYS A 49 0.17 10.64 9.07
N LEU A 50 0.40 10.45 10.37
CA LEU A 50 -0.13 11.30 11.45
C LEU A 50 0.94 12.20 12.06
N LEU A 51 2.15 12.20 11.48
CA LEU A 51 3.25 13.02 11.96
C LEU A 51 3.01 14.46 11.47
N GLU A 52 2.53 15.31 12.37
CA GLU A 52 2.43 16.75 12.17
C GLU A 52 3.75 17.38 12.59
N VAL A 53 4.35 18.15 11.68
CA VAL A 53 5.62 18.85 11.94
C VAL A 53 5.28 20.28 12.32
N GLU A 54 5.44 20.62 13.59
CA GLU A 54 5.44 22.01 14.03
C GLU A 54 6.82 22.62 13.80
N SER A 55 6.88 23.74 13.08
CA SER A 55 8.09 24.54 13.01
C SER A 55 8.19 25.41 14.26
N GLU A 56 9.29 25.28 15.01
CA GLU A 56 9.59 26.19 16.11
C GLU A 56 9.79 27.60 15.53
N ASN A 57 8.83 28.49 15.77
CA ASN A 57 8.92 29.87 15.30
C ASN A 57 9.97 30.61 16.15
N PRO A 58 11.12 31.03 15.58
CA PRO A 58 12.18 31.69 16.35
C PRO A 58 11.76 33.04 16.94
N TYR A 59 10.60 33.58 16.53
CA TYR A 59 10.03 34.81 17.08
C TYR A 59 9.11 34.58 18.29
N ASN A 60 8.84 33.33 18.68
CA ASN A 60 7.98 33.02 19.84
C ASN A 60 8.77 32.92 21.17
N VAL A 61 10.10 33.07 21.10
CA VAL A 61 11.03 33.07 22.24
C VAL A 61 11.65 34.46 22.51
N MET A 62 11.17 35.51 21.84
CA MET A 62 11.52 36.91 22.11
C MET A 62 10.41 37.65 22.87
#